data_AF-A0A934AZN9-F1
#
_entry.id   AF-A0A934AZN9-F1
#
_cell.length_a   1.000
_cell.length_b   1.000
_cell.length_c   1.000
_cell.angle_alpha   90.00
_cell.angle_beta   90.00
_cell.angle_gamma   90.00
#
_symmetry.space_group_name_H-M   'P 1'
#
loop_
_entity.id
_entity.type
_entity.pdbx_description
1 polymer ?
#
loop_
_entity_poly.entity_id
_entity_poly.type
_entity_poly.pdbx_seq_one_letter_code
_entity_poly.pdbx_strand_id
1 'polypeptide(L)'
;MKIAKIMMLSMVVLGLVFTFAFAAGDAAKGKALFNDKKFAGGSKACNDCHAGGKGVEKAGDKKEFKIMGKTQKSLEEAVNACIEGGNKGKAIDAKSAQMQDMVAYIKSLKAAEKPAEKAPAKKATGGY
;
A
#
# COMPACT_ATOMS: atom_id res chain seq x y z
N MET A 1 -32.72 0.69 40.83
CA MET A 1 -32.70 0.27 39.41
C MET A 1 -32.13 1.31 38.43
N LYS A 2 -32.35 2.63 38.61
CA LYS A 2 -31.83 3.66 37.69
C LYS A 2 -30.29 3.74 37.69
N ILE A 3 -29.66 3.67 38.87
CA ILE A 3 -28.21 3.77 39.03
C ILE A 3 -27.48 2.55 38.45
N ALA A 4 -28.02 1.34 38.66
CA ALA A 4 -27.49 0.11 38.06
C ALA A 4 -27.58 0.12 36.52
N LYS A 5 -28.67 0.65 35.95
CA LYS A 5 -28.80 0.85 34.49
C LYS A 5 -27.83 1.89 33.95
N ILE A 6 -27.55 2.97 34.69
CA ILE A 6 -26.59 4.02 34.30
C ILE A 6 -25.14 3.51 34.36
N MET A 7 -24.77 2.71 35.38
CA MET A 7 -23.46 2.06 35.44
C MET A 7 -23.27 1.05 34.30
N MET A 8 -24.30 0.24 34.01
CA MET A 8 -24.24 -0.74 32.93
C MET A 8 -24.15 -0.06 31.54
N LEU A 9 -24.87 1.05 31.33
CA LEU A 9 -24.77 1.83 30.10
C LEU A 9 -23.40 2.51 29.95
N SER A 10 -22.81 2.99 31.06
CA SER A 10 -21.47 3.62 31.05
C SER A 10 -20.36 2.61 30.74
N MET A 11 -20.45 1.37 31.23
CA MET A 11 -19.47 0.31 30.90
C MET A 11 -19.54 -0.12 29.43
N VAL A 12 -20.72 -0.11 28.82
CA VAL A 12 -20.87 -0.41 27.37
C VAL A 12 -20.29 0.71 26.51
N VAL A 13 -20.49 1.97 26.88
CA VAL A 13 -19.93 3.13 26.15
C VAL A 13 -18.40 3.19 26.28
N LEU A 14 -17.84 2.84 27.44
CA LEU A 14 -16.38 2.77 27.64
C LEU A 14 -15.72 1.59 26.90
N GLY A 15 -16.44 0.50 26.65
CA GLY A 15 -15.95 -0.65 25.88
C GLY A 15 -15.88 -0.39 24.36
N LEU A 16 -16.66 0.55 23.84
CA LEU A 16 -16.77 0.87 22.41
C LEU A 16 -15.66 1.80 21.88
N VAL A 17 -14.86 2.41 22.74
CA VAL A 17 -13.82 3.39 22.34
C VAL A 17 -12.45 2.78 22.01
N PHE A 18 -12.26 1.46 22.18
CA PHE A 18 -10.91 0.86 22.18
C PHE A 18 -10.49 0.05 20.94
N THR A 19 -11.20 0.06 19.82
CA THR A 19 -10.76 -0.72 18.64
C THR A 19 -10.87 0.04 17.33
N PHE A 20 -10.02 1.06 17.18
CA PHE A 20 -9.53 1.48 15.86
C PHE A 20 -8.02 1.66 15.90
N ALA A 21 -7.30 0.59 16.25
CA ALA A 21 -5.91 0.47 15.85
C ALA A 21 -5.89 0.28 14.32
N PHE A 22 -5.94 1.38 13.57
CA PHE A 22 -5.56 1.36 12.16
C PHE A 22 -4.09 1.00 12.12
N ALA A 23 -3.79 -0.30 11.95
CA ALA A 23 -2.44 -0.73 11.66
C ALA A 23 -1.95 0.06 10.44
N ALA A 24 -0.91 0.87 10.63
CA ALA A 24 -0.21 1.46 9.50
C ALA A 24 0.35 0.30 8.66
N GLY A 25 0.07 0.31 7.36
CA GLY A 25 0.53 -0.75 6.45
C GLY A 25 2.05 -0.94 6.48
N ASP A 26 2.50 -2.11 6.06
CA ASP A 26 3.91 -2.51 6.02
C ASP A 26 4.50 -2.27 4.62
N ALA A 27 5.43 -1.33 4.53
CA ALA A 27 6.06 -0.96 3.26
C ALA A 27 6.89 -2.11 2.64
N ALA A 28 7.45 -3.03 3.43
CA ALA A 28 8.19 -4.17 2.90
C ALA A 28 7.24 -5.19 2.25
N LYS A 29 6.08 -5.43 2.87
CA LYS A 29 5.01 -6.23 2.26
C LYS A 29 4.45 -5.55 1.02
N GLY A 30 4.22 -4.24 1.08
CA GLY A 30 3.81 -3.45 -0.08
C GLY A 30 4.78 -3.55 -1.25
N LYS A 31 6.09 -3.51 -0.98
CA LYS A 31 7.13 -3.74 -1.99
C LYS A 31 7.03 -5.15 -2.59
N ALA A 32 6.80 -6.17 -1.78
CA ALA A 32 6.62 -7.54 -2.27
C ALA A 32 5.40 -7.63 -3.21
N LEU A 33 4.26 -7.06 -2.82
CA LEU A 33 3.05 -7.00 -3.66
C LEU A 33 3.30 -6.20 -4.96
N PHE A 34 4.03 -5.09 -4.89
CA PHE A 34 4.37 -4.27 -6.06
C PHE A 34 5.21 -5.01 -7.12
N ASN A 35 5.95 -6.03 -6.69
CA ASN A 35 6.77 -6.89 -7.55
C ASN A 35 6.09 -8.22 -7.92
N ASP A 36 4.90 -8.52 -7.39
CA ASP A 36 4.19 -9.77 -7.65
C ASP A 36 3.27 -9.64 -8.87
N LYS A 37 3.52 -10.47 -9.88
CA LYS A 37 2.70 -10.54 -11.11
C LYS A 37 1.30 -11.09 -10.87
N LYS A 38 1.10 -11.88 -9.80
CA LYS A 38 -0.18 -12.49 -9.45
C LYS A 38 -0.99 -11.66 -8.46
N PHE A 39 -0.45 -10.52 -8.03
CA PHE A 39 -1.16 -9.65 -7.09
C PHE A 39 -2.55 -9.29 -7.63
N ALA A 40 -3.55 -9.34 -6.74
CA ALA A 40 -4.96 -9.09 -7.07
C ALA A 40 -5.51 -9.92 -8.26
N GLY A 41 -4.94 -11.12 -8.49
CA GLY A 41 -5.34 -12.01 -9.58
C GLY A 41 -4.89 -11.55 -10.97
N GLY A 42 -3.90 -10.67 -11.04
CA GLY A 42 -3.41 -10.12 -12.30
C GLY A 42 -2.32 -10.95 -12.97
N SER A 43 -1.65 -10.31 -13.94
CA SER A 43 -0.64 -10.95 -14.82
C SER A 43 0.65 -10.15 -14.98
N LYS A 44 0.73 -8.93 -14.44
CA LYS A 44 1.89 -8.03 -14.56
C LYS A 44 2.18 -7.36 -13.23
N ALA A 45 3.44 -7.32 -12.84
CA ALA A 45 3.83 -6.62 -11.62
C ALA A 45 3.71 -5.11 -11.84
N CYS A 46 3.39 -4.34 -10.79
CA CYS A 46 3.43 -2.88 -10.86
C CYS A 46 4.82 -2.40 -11.29
N ASN A 47 5.87 -3.07 -10.81
CA ASN A 47 7.26 -2.81 -11.15
C ASN A 47 7.60 -2.98 -12.63
N ASP A 48 6.80 -3.75 -13.40
CA ASP A 48 7.03 -3.93 -14.84
C ASP A 48 6.77 -2.61 -15.60
N CYS A 49 5.86 -1.76 -15.11
CA CYS A 49 5.58 -0.42 -15.65
C CYS A 49 6.25 0.71 -14.86
N HIS A 50 6.43 0.52 -13.55
CA HIS A 50 6.99 1.49 -12.62
C HIS A 50 8.28 0.96 -12.00
N ALA A 51 9.30 0.74 -12.83
CA ALA A 51 10.57 0.15 -12.42
C ALA A 51 11.20 0.92 -11.24
N GLY A 52 11.37 0.25 -10.10
CA GLY A 52 11.90 0.86 -8.87
C GLY A 52 10.99 1.93 -8.27
N GLY A 53 9.71 1.99 -8.65
CA GLY A 53 8.79 3.06 -8.25
C GLY A 53 8.80 4.27 -9.19
N LYS A 54 9.48 4.19 -10.34
CA LYS A 54 9.60 5.33 -11.25
C LYS A 54 8.25 5.85 -11.75
N GLY A 55 8.03 7.15 -11.65
CA GLY A 55 6.80 7.83 -12.05
C GLY A 55 5.67 7.81 -11.01
N VAL A 56 5.86 7.15 -9.87
CA VAL A 56 4.89 7.10 -8.75
C VAL A 56 5.49 7.53 -7.41
N GLU A 57 6.71 8.07 -7.40
CA GLU A 57 7.46 8.50 -6.20
C GLU A 57 6.69 9.57 -5.40
N LYS A 58 6.01 10.46 -6.12
CA LYS A 58 5.20 11.55 -5.55
C LYS A 58 3.73 11.19 -5.41
N ALA A 59 3.32 9.95 -5.73
CA ALA A 59 1.92 9.55 -5.65
C ALA A 59 1.41 9.58 -4.21
N GLY A 60 2.27 9.31 -3.21
CA GLY A 60 1.92 9.36 -1.79
C GLY A 60 1.42 10.72 -1.28
N ASP A 61 1.81 11.83 -1.92
CA ASP A 61 1.44 13.20 -1.52
C ASP A 61 0.23 13.74 -2.29
N LYS A 62 -0.22 13.04 -3.34
CA LYS A 62 -1.31 13.51 -4.20
C LYS A 62 -2.65 13.14 -3.60
N LYS A 63 -3.60 14.07 -3.67
CA LYS A 63 -4.99 13.85 -3.28
C LYS A 63 -5.86 13.36 -4.43
N GLU A 64 -5.45 13.64 -5.67
CA GLU A 64 -6.21 13.28 -6.86
C GLU A 64 -5.27 12.81 -7.98
N PHE A 65 -5.78 11.89 -8.81
CA PHE A 65 -5.06 11.29 -9.92
C PHE A 65 -5.94 11.25 -11.15
N LYS A 66 -5.40 11.62 -12.32
CA LYS A 66 -6.09 11.42 -13.60
C LYS A 66 -5.55 10.17 -14.26
N ILE A 67 -6.32 9.09 -14.25
CA ILE A 67 -5.93 7.78 -14.76
C ILE A 67 -7.03 7.30 -15.72
N MET A 68 -6.65 6.93 -16.94
CA MET A 68 -7.56 6.41 -17.98
C MET A 68 -8.78 7.31 -18.24
N GLY A 69 -8.56 8.62 -18.29
CA GLY A 69 -9.62 9.61 -18.53
C GLY A 69 -10.57 9.84 -17.35
N LYS A 70 -10.33 9.19 -16.19
CA LYS A 70 -11.12 9.35 -14.97
C LYS A 70 -10.28 9.98 -13.85
N THR A 71 -10.92 10.79 -13.02
CA THR A 71 -10.32 11.33 -11.80
C THR A 71 -10.55 10.35 -10.64
N GLN A 72 -9.46 9.90 -10.04
CA GLN A 72 -9.43 9.12 -8.80
C GLN A 72 -9.17 10.10 -7.65
N LYS A 73 -9.93 9.99 -6.57
CA LYS A 73 -9.93 10.92 -5.42
C LYS A 73 -9.06 10.44 -4.26
N SER A 74 -8.36 9.33 -4.43
CA SER A 74 -7.48 8.76 -3.43
C SER A 74 -6.38 7.94 -4.08
N LEU A 75 -5.34 7.64 -3.30
CA LEU A 75 -4.25 6.78 -3.76
C LEU A 75 -4.75 5.34 -3.93
N GLU A 76 -5.65 4.90 -3.07
CA GLU A 76 -6.29 3.58 -3.10
C GLU A 76 -7.10 3.38 -4.39
N GLU A 77 -7.87 4.39 -4.80
CA GLU A 77 -8.59 4.38 -6.08
C GLU A 77 -7.61 4.37 -7.27
N ALA A 78 -6.52 5.14 -7.19
CA ALA A 78 -5.48 5.12 -8.21
C ALA A 78 -4.81 3.74 -8.33
N VAL A 79 -4.52 3.09 -7.19
CA VAL A 79 -3.98 1.73 -7.15
C VAL A 79 -4.96 0.75 -7.80
N ASN A 80 -6.26 0.80 -7.44
CA ASN A 80 -7.27 -0.07 -8.04
C ASN A 80 -7.44 0.18 -9.55
N ALA A 81 -7.40 1.43 -10.01
CA ALA A 81 -7.44 1.76 -11.43
C ALA A 81 -6.23 1.15 -12.18
N CYS A 82 -5.05 1.16 -11.57
CA CYS A 82 -3.86 0.49 -12.11
C CYS A 82 -3.97 -1.05 -12.07
N ILE A 83 -4.57 -1.62 -11.02
CA ILE A 83 -4.80 -3.07 -10.91
C ILE A 83 -5.68 -3.55 -12.06
N GLU A 84 -6.84 -2.91 -12.26
CA GLU A 84 -7.79 -3.30 -13.31
C GLU A 84 -7.25 -2.99 -14.71
N GLY A 85 -6.65 -1.81 -14.87
CA GLY A 85 -6.22 -1.31 -16.16
C GLY A 85 -4.90 -1.91 -16.66
N GLY A 86 -3.89 -1.93 -15.81
CA GLY A 86 -2.51 -2.30 -16.14
C GLY A 86 -2.16 -3.74 -15.79
N ASN A 87 -2.47 -4.17 -14.56
CA ASN A 87 -2.22 -5.53 -14.09
C ASN A 87 -3.28 -6.54 -14.60
N LYS A 88 -4.45 -6.06 -15.07
CA LYS A 88 -5.60 -6.89 -15.46
C LYS A 88 -6.13 -7.77 -14.32
N GLY A 89 -5.92 -7.34 -13.09
CA GLY A 89 -6.46 -7.97 -11.89
C GLY A 89 -7.87 -7.47 -11.56
N LYS A 90 -8.33 -7.79 -10.36
CA LYS A 90 -9.60 -7.28 -9.80
C LYS A 90 -9.30 -6.25 -8.72
N ALA A 91 -10.08 -5.17 -8.65
CA ALA A 91 -9.98 -4.23 -7.54
C ALA A 91 -10.07 -4.97 -6.20
N ILE A 92 -9.24 -4.54 -5.25
CA ILE A 92 -9.27 -5.01 -3.87
C ILE A 92 -9.96 -3.98 -2.99
N ASP A 93 -10.39 -4.40 -1.81
CA ASP A 93 -10.97 -3.48 -0.83
C ASP A 93 -9.94 -2.40 -0.46
N ALA A 94 -10.35 -1.13 -0.57
CA ALA A 94 -9.53 0.03 -0.22
C ALA A 94 -9.07 0.03 1.24
N LYS A 95 -9.78 -0.68 2.12
CA LYS A 95 -9.45 -0.83 3.55
C LYS A 95 -8.74 -2.14 3.87
N SER A 96 -8.46 -2.99 2.88
CA SER A 96 -7.74 -4.25 3.10
C SER A 96 -6.30 -4.02 3.56
N ALA A 97 -5.76 -4.98 4.30
CA ALA A 97 -4.35 -4.97 4.71
C ALA A 97 -3.42 -4.88 3.49
N GLN A 98 -3.74 -5.56 2.39
CA GLN A 98 -2.96 -5.50 1.16
C GLN A 98 -2.94 -4.10 0.54
N MET A 99 -4.06 -3.38 0.54
CA MET A 99 -4.11 -2.00 0.07
C MET A 99 -3.30 -1.08 0.99
N GLN A 100 -3.43 -1.25 2.31
CA GLN A 100 -2.67 -0.47 3.29
C GLN A 100 -1.15 -0.66 3.12
N ASP A 101 -0.70 -1.91 2.95
CA ASP A 101 0.70 -2.25 2.69
C ASP A 101 1.19 -1.60 1.38
N MET A 102 0.40 -1.67 0.31
CA MET A 102 0.71 -1.04 -0.97
C MET A 102 0.83 0.48 -0.86
N VAL A 103 -0.12 1.13 -0.19
CA VAL A 103 -0.12 2.58 0.07
C VAL A 103 1.10 2.98 0.90
N ALA A 104 1.44 2.20 1.92
CA ALA A 104 2.61 2.44 2.76
C ALA A 104 3.90 2.38 1.92
N TYR A 105 4.02 1.38 1.03
CA TYR A 105 5.16 1.30 0.12
C TYR A 105 5.24 2.50 -0.83
N ILE A 106 4.14 2.86 -1.50
CA ILE A 106 4.13 4.00 -2.44
C ILE A 106 4.50 5.31 -1.73
N LYS A 107 4.03 5.53 -0.51
CA LYS A 107 4.42 6.70 0.31
C LYS A 107 5.90 6.68 0.68
N SER A 108 6.50 5.50 0.83
CA SER A 108 7.94 5.37 1.12
C SER A 108 8.85 5.72 -0.05
N LEU A 109 8.35 5.65 -1.30
CA LEU A 109 9.15 5.90 -2.51
C LEU A 109 9.73 7.32 -2.59
N LYS A 110 9.07 8.30 -1.98
CA LYS A 110 9.59 9.67 -1.87
C LYS A 110 10.93 9.75 -1.13
N ALA A 111 11.17 8.85 -0.17
CA ALA A 111 12.42 8.81 0.58
C ALA A 111 13.56 8.13 -0.19
N ALA A 112 13.26 7.41 -1.27
CA ALA A 112 14.23 6.61 -2.03
C ALA A 112 14.96 7.39 -3.15
N GLU A 113 14.73 8.70 -3.30
CA GLU A 113 15.47 9.55 -4.26
C GLU A 113 16.97 9.76 -3.89
N LYS A 114 17.51 9.07 -2.88
CA LYS A 114 18.97 8.92 -2.65
C LYS A 114 19.35 7.42 -2.59
N PRO A 115 20.50 7.06 -3.18
CA PRO A 115 20.54 6.20 -4.35
C PRO A 115 20.63 4.70 -4.05
N ALA A 116 20.16 3.92 -5.02
CA ALA A 116 20.40 2.50 -5.25
C ALA A 116 21.53 1.90 -4.39
N GLU A 117 21.13 1.06 -3.44
CA GLU A 117 22.02 0.11 -2.80
C GLU A 117 22.65 -0.75 -3.90
N LYS A 118 23.94 -0.50 -4.16
CA LYS A 118 24.75 -1.34 -5.04
C LYS A 118 24.64 -2.76 -4.51
N ALA A 119 24.10 -3.66 -5.31
CA ALA A 119 24.25 -5.09 -5.07
C ALA A 119 25.74 -5.37 -4.79
N PRO A 120 26.08 -6.14 -3.74
CA PRO A 120 27.46 -6.37 -3.38
C PRO A 120 28.19 -6.98 -4.57
N ALA A 121 29.26 -6.31 -5.01
CA ALA A 121 30.17 -6.83 -6.00
C ALA A 121 30.58 -8.23 -5.54
N LYS A 122 30.24 -9.25 -6.34
CA LYS A 122 30.76 -10.59 -6.14
C LYS A 122 32.29 -10.45 -6.17
N LYS A 123 32.93 -10.69 -5.04
CA LYS A 123 34.39 -10.84 -4.96
C LYS A 123 34.75 -11.93 -5.96
N ALA A 124 35.43 -11.56 -7.04
CA ALA A 124 36.15 -12.52 -7.86
C ALA A 124 37.22 -13.12 -6.95
N THR A 125 36.97 -14.32 -6.45
CA THR A 125 37.99 -15.17 -5.86
C THR A 125 38.98 -15.50 -6.97
N GLY A 126 40.12 -14.82 -6.95
CA GLY A 126 41.32 -15.31 -7.62
C GLY A 126 41.72 -16.63 -6.98
N GLY A 127 41.98 -17.63 -7.82
CA GLY A 127 42.38 -18.95 -7.39
C GLY A 127 43.06 -19.69 -8.54
N TYR A 128 44.40 -19.66 -8.47
CA TYR A 128 45.41 -20.56 -9.03
C TYR A 128 45.47 -20.80 -10.55
#